data_AF-A0A8H7CJU9-F1
#
_entry.id   AF-A0A8H7CJU9-F1
#
_cell.length_a   1.000
_cell.length_b   1.000
_cell.length_c   1.000
_cell.angle_alpha   90.00
_cell.angle_beta   90.00
_cell.angle_gamma   90.00
#
_symmetry.space_group_name_H-M   'P 1'
#
loop_
_entity.id
_entity.type
_entity.pdbx_description
1 polymer ?
#
loop_
_entity_poly.entity_id
_entity_poly.type
_entity_poly.pdbx_seq_one_letter_code
_entity_poly.pdbx_strand_id
1 'polypeptide(L)'
;MRPSPTCLARKLPKPLVPNMQVFPRTTTAVRKPSIPRIVPFAKIAPNASILPAPVPRNHEIKPPTLLETLIAQKNAAGDEWPPNLRIEPFISRTEWAPVKKGLRSKLKRMLREE
;
A
#
# COMPACT_ATOMS: atom_id res chain seq x y z
N MET A 1 -25.60 44.49 8.98
CA MET A 1 -25.33 43.65 10.16
C MET A 1 -24.80 42.30 9.70
N ARG A 2 -23.57 41.92 10.07
CA ARG A 2 -23.00 40.60 9.74
C ARG A 2 -23.20 39.67 10.94
N PRO A 3 -23.75 38.47 10.76
CA PRO A 3 -23.94 37.54 11.88
C PRO A 3 -22.59 37.07 12.45
N SER A 4 -22.53 36.85 13.76
CA SER A 4 -21.33 36.44 14.49
C SER A 4 -20.88 35.02 14.11
N PRO A 5 -19.56 34.75 14.10
CA PRO A 5 -18.99 33.48 13.62
C PRO A 5 -19.41 32.25 14.44
N THR A 6 -19.96 32.45 15.64
CA THR A 6 -20.45 31.40 16.53
C THR A 6 -21.74 30.71 16.06
N CYS A 7 -22.51 31.31 15.15
CA CYS A 7 -23.79 30.76 14.70
C CYS A 7 -23.67 29.76 13.52
N LEU A 8 -22.51 29.67 12.86
CA LEU A 8 -22.29 28.77 11.72
C LEU A 8 -21.83 27.36 12.12
N ALA A 9 -21.42 27.15 13.37
CA ALA A 9 -20.81 25.91 13.83
C ALA A 9 -21.78 24.74 14.13
N ARG A 10 -23.10 24.93 14.02
CA ARG A 10 -24.11 23.91 14.41
C ARG A 10 -24.58 22.97 13.29
N LYS A 11 -24.04 23.05 12.07
CA LYS A 11 -24.46 22.20 10.94
C LYS A 11 -23.30 21.53 10.19
N LEU A 12 -22.23 21.14 10.89
CA LEU A 12 -21.26 20.23 10.28
C LEU A 12 -21.72 18.78 10.52
N PRO A 13 -21.80 17.93 9.48
CA PRO A 13 -22.00 16.51 9.69
C PRO A 13 -20.86 15.97 10.56
N LYS A 14 -21.18 15.08 11.49
CA LYS A 14 -20.17 14.38 12.30
C LYS A 14 -19.12 13.78 11.36
N PRO A 15 -17.82 13.89 11.66
CA PRO A 15 -16.80 13.26 10.82
C PRO A 15 -17.11 11.76 10.73
N LEU A 16 -17.15 11.23 9.50
CA LEU A 16 -17.26 9.79 9.28
C LEU A 16 -16.09 9.15 10.00
N VAL A 17 -16.38 8.38 11.06
CA VAL A 17 -15.36 7.58 11.72
C VAL A 17 -14.83 6.64 10.64
N PRO A 18 -13.54 6.74 10.23
CA PRO A 18 -13.01 5.76 9.30
C PRO A 18 -13.08 4.44 10.05
N ASN A 19 -13.93 3.53 9.55
CA ASN A 19 -13.94 2.14 9.96
C ASN A 19 -12.61 1.53 9.46
N MET A 20 -11.52 1.86 10.15
CA MET A 20 -10.19 1.38 9.85
C MET A 20 -10.15 -0.08 10.27
N GLN A 21 -10.53 -0.94 9.33
CA GLN A 21 -10.15 -2.35 9.40
C GLN A 21 -8.62 -2.39 9.25
N VAL A 22 -7.94 -2.48 10.39
CA VAL A 22 -6.50 -2.74 10.43
C VAL A 22 -6.31 -4.18 9.96
N PHE A 23 -6.00 -4.35 8.68
CA PHE A 23 -5.62 -5.65 8.15
C PHE A 23 -4.21 -5.99 8.68
N PRO A 24 -4.04 -7.09 9.44
CA PRO A 24 -2.72 -7.49 9.88
C PRO A 24 -1.84 -7.77 8.66
N ARG A 25 -0.60 -7.27 8.68
CA ARG A 25 0.41 -7.56 7.65
C ARG A 25 0.60 -9.06 7.56
N THR A 26 0.24 -9.65 6.43
CA THR A 26 0.53 -11.05 6.14
C THR A 26 2.03 -11.21 6.01
N THR A 27 2.67 -11.74 7.04
CA THR A 27 3.98 -12.38 6.89
C THR A 27 3.81 -13.47 5.83
N THR A 28 4.68 -13.49 4.82
CA THR A 28 4.77 -14.54 3.81
C THR A 28 5.19 -15.85 4.47
N ALA A 29 4.25 -16.48 5.17
CA ALA A 29 4.38 -17.83 5.65
C ALA A 29 4.26 -18.75 4.43
N VAL A 30 5.28 -19.58 4.22
CA VAL A 30 5.24 -20.70 3.28
C VAL A 30 4.02 -21.54 3.65
N ARG A 31 2.97 -21.47 2.82
CA ARG A 31 1.72 -22.19 3.07
C ARG A 31 2.02 -23.68 2.91
N LYS A 32 2.00 -24.45 4.01
CA LYS A 32 1.86 -25.91 3.93
C LYS A 32 0.62 -26.22 3.07
N PRO A 33 0.66 -27.24 2.20
CA PRO A 33 -0.54 -27.65 1.47
C PRO A 33 -1.62 -27.99 2.50
N SER A 34 -2.72 -27.21 2.50
CA SER A 34 -3.86 -27.49 3.34
C SER A 34 -4.50 -28.75 2.79
N ILE A 35 -4.54 -29.81 3.60
CA ILE A 35 -5.39 -30.97 3.31
C ILE A 35 -6.82 -30.44 3.22
N PRO A 36 -7.59 -30.77 2.15
CA PRO A 36 -8.96 -30.31 2.05
C PRO A 36 -9.79 -30.88 3.20
N ARG A 37 -10.56 -30.03 3.89
CA ARG A 37 -11.47 -30.45 4.95
C ARG A 37 -12.64 -31.21 4.30
N ILE A 38 -12.66 -32.53 4.44
CA ILE A 38 -13.78 -33.35 3.98
C ILE A 38 -14.95 -33.13 4.95
N VAL A 39 -16.04 -32.57 4.45
CA VAL A 39 -17.29 -32.41 5.21
C VAL A 39 -18.29 -33.46 4.72
N PRO A 40 -18.86 -34.29 5.60
CA PRO A 40 -19.89 -35.27 5.22
C PRO A 40 -21.11 -34.57 4.61
N PHE A 41 -21.67 -35.14 3.55
CA PHE A 41 -22.83 -34.59 2.84
C PHE A 41 -24.04 -34.31 3.74
N ALA A 42 -24.26 -35.12 4.78
CA ALA A 42 -25.33 -34.93 5.75
C ALA A 42 -25.26 -33.61 6.55
N LYS A 43 -24.10 -32.92 6.57
CA LYS A 43 -23.89 -31.65 7.26
C LYS A 43 -23.99 -30.43 6.34
N ILE A 44 -24.28 -30.64 5.06
CA ILE A 44 -24.45 -29.56 4.08
C ILE A 44 -25.93 -29.17 4.08
N ALA A 45 -26.22 -27.89 4.32
CA ALA A 45 -27.59 -27.40 4.24
C ALA A 45 -28.13 -27.59 2.80
N PRO A 46 -29.40 -28.02 2.62
CA PRO A 46 -29.94 -28.35 1.31
C PRO A 46 -29.98 -27.18 0.32
N ASN A 47 -29.93 -25.93 0.83
CA ASN A 47 -29.94 -24.70 0.04
C ASN A 47 -28.58 -23.99 0.04
N ALA A 48 -27.48 -24.69 0.36
CA ALA A 48 -26.16 -24.07 0.38
C ALA A 48 -25.70 -23.73 -1.05
N SER A 49 -25.43 -22.45 -1.31
CA SER A 49 -24.79 -22.00 -2.54
C SER A 49 -23.33 -22.48 -2.58
N ILE A 50 -23.00 -23.32 -3.56
CA ILE A 50 -21.61 -23.68 -3.84
C ILE A 50 -20.99 -22.52 -4.62
N LEU A 51 -20.18 -21.73 -3.94
CA LEU A 51 -19.40 -20.68 -4.60
C LEU A 51 -18.27 -21.33 -5.41
N PRO A 52 -18.03 -20.90 -6.66
CA PRO A 52 -16.91 -21.40 -7.43
C PRO A 52 -15.60 -21.05 -6.73
N ALA A 53 -14.59 -21.91 -6.89
CA ALA A 53 -13.26 -21.64 -6.37
C ALA A 53 -12.75 -20.31 -6.93
N PRO A 54 -12.12 -19.44 -6.10
CA PRO A 54 -11.55 -18.20 -6.58
C PRO A 54 -10.47 -18.51 -7.62
N VAL A 55 -10.48 -17.78 -8.74
CA VAL A 55 -9.45 -17.89 -9.77
C VAL A 55 -8.09 -17.61 -9.13
N PRO A 56 -7.08 -18.48 -9.31
CA PRO A 56 -5.74 -18.20 -8.83
C PRO A 56 -5.26 -16.90 -9.48
N ARG A 57 -4.85 -15.92 -8.67
CA ARG A 57 -4.18 -14.73 -9.21
C ARG A 57 -2.86 -15.20 -9.80
N ASN A 58 -2.77 -15.22 -11.14
CA ASN A 58 -1.51 -15.42 -11.83
C ASN A 58 -0.60 -14.25 -11.45
N HIS A 59 0.39 -14.52 -10.60
CA HIS A 59 1.36 -13.53 -10.10
C HIS A 59 2.37 -13.10 -11.18
N GLU A 60 2.21 -13.55 -12.42
CA GLU A 60 3.20 -13.44 -13.49
C GLU A 60 3.40 -11.99 -13.95
N ILE A 61 2.38 -11.13 -13.82
CA ILE A 61 2.48 -9.72 -14.21
C ILE A 61 2.24 -8.86 -12.99
N LYS A 62 3.35 -8.42 -12.37
CA LYS A 62 3.27 -7.39 -11.34
C LYS A 62 2.87 -6.07 -12.01
N PRO A 63 1.86 -5.35 -11.50
CA PRO A 63 1.56 -4.02 -12.02
C PRO A 63 2.80 -3.12 -11.83
N PRO A 64 3.00 -2.13 -12.72
CA PRO A 64 4.13 -1.22 -12.60
C PRO A 64 4.05 -0.49 -11.26
N THR A 65 5.22 -0.30 -10.64
CA THR A 65 5.29 0.46 -9.40
C THR A 65 5.03 1.95 -9.69
N LEU A 66 4.58 2.69 -8.68
CA LEU A 66 4.37 4.13 -8.83
C LEU A 66 5.66 4.85 -9.27
N LEU A 67 6.82 4.42 -8.76
CA LEU A 67 8.11 4.97 -9.21
C LEU A 67 8.37 4.72 -10.69
N GLU A 68 8.12 3.52 -11.19
CA GLU A 68 8.25 3.21 -12.62
C GLU A 68 7.33 4.10 -13.46
N THR A 69 6.08 4.29 -13.01
CA THR A 69 5.15 5.17 -13.73
C THR A 69 5.61 6.63 -13.75
N LEU A 70 6.13 7.16 -12.63
CA LEU A 70 6.65 8.53 -12.57
C LEU A 70 7.92 8.71 -13.41
N ILE A 71 8.81 7.72 -13.43
CA ILE A 71 10.01 7.74 -14.27
C ILE A 71 9.60 7.77 -15.75
N ALA A 72 8.64 6.94 -16.14
CA ALA A 72 8.12 6.93 -17.50
C ALA A 72 7.49 8.28 -17.88
N GLN A 73 6.71 8.88 -16.98
CA GLN A 73 6.12 10.21 -17.20
C GLN A 73 7.18 11.31 -17.31
N LYS A 74 8.20 11.29 -16.46
CA LYS A 74 9.32 12.24 -16.52
C LYS A 74 10.04 12.17 -17.85
N ASN A 75 10.33 10.95 -18.31
CA ASN A 75 11.02 10.73 -19.58
C ASN A 75 10.14 11.16 -20.77
N ALA A 76 8.82 11.02 -20.67
CA ALA A 76 7.88 11.46 -21.69
C ALA A 76 7.70 12.98 -21.73
N ALA A 77 7.70 13.65 -20.57
CA ALA A 77 7.47 15.09 -20.45
C ALA A 77 8.72 15.94 -20.78
N GLY A 78 9.92 15.40 -20.57
CA GLY A 78 11.17 16.12 -20.85
C GLY A 78 11.24 17.47 -20.15
N ASP A 79 11.23 18.55 -20.92
CA ASP A 79 11.32 19.94 -20.45
C ASP A 79 10.03 20.44 -19.78
N GLU A 80 8.88 19.80 -20.02
CA GLU A 80 7.61 20.13 -19.35
C GLU A 80 7.49 19.50 -17.96
N TRP A 81 8.48 18.71 -17.52
CA TRP A 81 8.43 18.06 -16.23
C TRP A 81 8.46 19.09 -15.08
N PRO A 82 7.52 19.01 -14.12
CA PRO A 82 7.42 20.00 -13.07
C PRO A 82 8.70 20.03 -12.19
N PRO A 83 9.31 21.22 -11.99
CA PRO A 83 10.61 21.34 -11.33
C PRO A 83 10.57 21.00 -9.83
N ASN A 84 9.38 20.99 -9.22
CA ASN A 84 9.17 20.62 -7.82
C ASN A 84 9.13 19.08 -7.61
N LEU A 85 9.07 18.25 -8.65
CA LEU A 85 9.04 16.80 -8.52
C LEU A 85 10.40 16.18 -8.83
N ARG A 86 11.17 15.90 -7.78
CA ARG A 86 12.43 15.15 -7.87
C ARG A 86 12.21 13.68 -7.55
N ILE A 87 12.49 12.81 -8.52
CA ILE A 87 12.45 11.34 -8.34
C ILE A 87 13.85 10.88 -7.96
N GLU A 88 14.02 10.41 -6.73
CA GLU A 88 15.29 9.86 -6.24
C GLU A 88 15.46 8.39 -6.66
N PRO A 89 16.67 7.96 -7.02
CA PRO A 89 16.96 6.55 -7.27
C PRO A 89 16.92 5.73 -5.98
N PHE A 90 16.57 4.45 -6.10
CA PHE A 90 16.61 3.53 -4.98
C PHE A 90 18.06 3.21 -4.59
N ILE A 91 18.46 3.60 -3.37
CA ILE A 91 19.80 3.33 -2.84
C ILE A 91 19.85 1.90 -2.29
N SER A 92 20.58 1.03 -2.97
CA SER A 92 20.67 -0.39 -2.63
C SER A 92 21.61 -0.67 -1.45
N ARG A 93 21.53 -1.86 -0.85
CA ARG A 93 22.39 -2.24 0.30
C ARG A 93 23.88 -2.26 -0.05
N THR A 94 24.21 -2.57 -1.30
CA THR A 94 25.60 -2.61 -1.82
C THR A 94 26.23 -1.22 -1.83
N GLU A 95 25.47 -0.17 -2.15
CA GLU A 95 25.95 1.22 -2.11
C GLU A 95 26.31 1.68 -0.69
N TRP A 96 25.69 1.09 0.34
CA TRP A 96 26.04 1.36 1.74
C TRP A 96 27.23 0.54 2.24
N ALA A 97 27.72 -0.45 1.49
CA ALA A 97 28.83 -1.30 1.91
C ALA A 97 30.11 -0.55 2.32
N PRO A 98 30.59 0.48 1.58
CA PRO A 98 31.80 1.22 1.95
C PRO A 98 31.63 2.13 3.18
N VAL A 99 30.40 2.47 3.56
CA VAL A 99 30.13 3.38 4.66
C VAL A 99 30.35 2.67 6.00
N LYS A 100 31.05 3.30 6.94
CA LYS A 100 31.24 2.77 8.32
C LYS A 100 29.88 2.56 9.01
N LYS A 101 29.70 1.41 9.68
CA LYS A 101 28.41 1.00 10.28
C LYS A 101 27.80 2.07 11.20
N GLY A 102 28.61 2.73 12.03
CA GLY A 102 28.15 3.79 12.94
C GLY A 102 27.66 5.06 12.25
N LEU A 103 28.07 5.32 11.00
CA LEU A 103 27.66 6.49 10.23
C LEU A 103 26.43 6.23 9.35
N ARG A 104 26.15 4.96 9.00
CA ARG A 104 25.02 4.60 8.13
C ARG A 104 23.69 5.05 8.69
N SER A 105 23.46 4.90 10.00
CA SER A 105 22.22 5.32 10.65
C SER A 105 22.01 6.83 10.57
N LYS A 106 23.07 7.61 10.81
CA LYS A 106 23.05 9.08 10.71
C LYS A 106 22.80 9.54 9.28
N LEU A 107 23.51 8.98 8.30
CA LEU A 107 23.35 9.32 6.89
C LEU A 107 21.97 8.93 6.34
N LYS A 108 21.45 7.75 6.72
CA LYS A 108 20.09 7.34 6.38
C LYS A 108 19.01 8.22 7.02
N ARG A 109 19.32 8.87 8.15
CA ARG A 109 18.41 9.83 8.79
C ARG A 109 18.38 11.15 8.03
N MET A 110 19.54 11.63 7.58
CA MET A 110 19.65 12.86 6.77
C MET A 110 18.99 12.70 5.40
N LEU A 111 19.09 11.53 4.78
CA LEU A 111 18.40 11.24 3.52
C LEU A 111 16.87 11.19 3.62
N ARG A 112 16.31 11.20 4.84
CA ARG A 112 14.86 11.24 5.07
C ARG A 112 14.38 12.63 5.47
N GLU A 113 15.19 13.67 5.26
CA GLU A 113 14.85 15.03 5.72
C GLU A 113 13.49 15.53 5.18
N GLU A 114 12.71 16.00 6.16
CA GLU A 114 11.49 16.85 6.17
C GLU A 114 10.21 16.36 5.48
#